data_AF-A0AA42ZNG4-F1
#
_entry.id   AF-A0AA42ZNG4-F1
#
_cell.length_a   1.000
_cell.length_b   1.000
_cell.length_c   1.000
_cell.angle_alpha   90.00
_cell.angle_beta   90.00
_cell.angle_gamma   90.00
#
_symmetry.space_group_name_H-M   'P 1'
#
loop_
_entity.id
_entity.type
_entity.pdbx_description
1 polymer ?
#
loop_
_entity_poly.entity_id
_entity_poly.type
_entity_poly.pdbx_seq_one_letter_code
_entity_poly.pdbx_strand_id
1 'polypeptide(L)'
;MSEDHGISDDPAPHAPAPDDTAPAAFGEDGLRLYLGPNPGPYVAFWERARASGHPFVWSWNWWGLLFPLPWLFYRKLWAIGAAVVLLPVLLDALIGFGAKAGFVLAALVAAGGKPLVVERAERKTRTIDALGLLSQESIDRLRRAGGVSRPGAVIGALLMASVLALAVHDALPVRLPGCAAPMVREVVIDIARDNAAMTGLGAQVLRLEKIRQAAVAGEGHGRLCHAELRGGGESLPVEYDLLWRARDEGSFVVDLRFRED
;
A
#
# COMPACT_ATOMS: atom_id res chain seq x y z
N MET A 1 -17.43 -56.05 -38.70
CA MET A 1 -16.01 -55.72 -38.78
C MET A 1 -15.86 -54.36 -38.11
N SER A 2 -15.69 -54.36 -36.79
CA SER A 2 -15.51 -53.15 -35.97
C SER A 2 -14.12 -53.27 -35.38
N GLU A 3 -13.23 -52.39 -35.81
CA GLU A 3 -11.89 -52.25 -35.24
C GLU A 3 -12.01 -51.38 -33.99
N ASP A 4 -11.75 -52.01 -32.85
CA ASP A 4 -11.68 -51.37 -31.53
C ASP A 4 -10.24 -50.85 -31.34
N HIS A 5 -10.05 -49.54 -31.49
CA HIS A 5 -8.78 -48.88 -31.21
C HIS A 5 -8.71 -48.50 -29.73
N GLY A 6 -8.23 -49.44 -28.92
CA GLY A 6 -7.84 -49.18 -27.54
C GLY A 6 -6.69 -48.17 -27.48
N ILE A 7 -7.01 -46.92 -27.16
CA ILE A 7 -6.04 -45.90 -26.75
C ILE A 7 -5.57 -46.31 -25.35
N SER A 8 -4.35 -46.86 -25.28
CA SER A 8 -3.66 -47.12 -24.02
C SER A 8 -3.20 -45.78 -23.46
N ASP A 9 -3.96 -45.22 -22.52
CA ASP A 9 -3.56 -44.09 -21.68
C ASP A 9 -2.50 -44.55 -20.67
N ASP A 10 -1.29 -44.86 -21.14
CA ASP A 10 -0.15 -45.01 -20.24
C ASP A 10 0.20 -43.62 -19.68
N PRO A 11 0.07 -43.38 -18.36
CA PRO A 11 0.45 -42.11 -17.77
C PRO A 11 1.94 -41.88 -18.01
N ALA A 12 2.26 -40.72 -18.59
CA ALA A 12 3.63 -40.32 -18.86
C ALA A 12 4.51 -40.57 -17.61
N PRO A 13 5.69 -41.21 -17.76
CA PRO A 13 6.52 -41.59 -16.63
C PRO A 13 6.80 -40.37 -15.76
N HIS A 14 6.36 -40.44 -14.50
CA HIS A 14 6.69 -39.43 -13.50
C HIS A 14 8.22 -39.35 -13.41
N ALA A 15 8.78 -38.23 -13.85
CA ALA A 15 10.21 -37.98 -13.69
C ALA A 15 10.57 -38.17 -12.20
N PRO A 16 11.63 -38.94 -11.88
CA PRO A 16 12.04 -39.17 -10.51
C PRO A 16 12.26 -37.84 -9.81
N ALA A 17 11.86 -37.75 -8.53
CA ALA A 17 12.14 -36.59 -7.71
C ALA A 17 13.66 -36.34 -7.72
N PRO A 18 14.11 -35.09 -7.95
CA PRO A 18 15.54 -34.78 -8.00
C PRO A 18 16.19 -35.16 -6.67
N ASP A 19 17.29 -35.92 -6.73
CA ASP A 19 18.13 -36.22 -5.57
C ASP A 19 18.75 -34.91 -5.05
N ASP A 20 18.34 -34.48 -3.85
CA ASP A 20 18.77 -33.23 -3.24
C ASP A 20 20.25 -33.23 -2.81
N THR A 21 20.94 -34.38 -2.87
CA THR A 21 22.34 -34.54 -2.43
C THR A 21 23.36 -34.45 -3.55
N ALA A 22 22.95 -34.59 -4.82
CA ALA A 22 23.87 -34.49 -5.95
C ALA A 22 24.24 -33.02 -6.25
N PRO A 23 25.54 -32.69 -6.43
CA PRO A 23 25.94 -31.35 -6.84
C PRO A 23 25.40 -31.06 -8.24
N ALA A 24 24.57 -30.02 -8.37
CA ALA A 24 24.03 -29.59 -9.66
C ALA A 24 25.17 -29.32 -10.65
N ALA A 25 25.12 -29.88 -11.85
CA ALA A 25 26.17 -29.79 -12.85
C ALA A 25 26.43 -28.34 -13.30
N PHE A 26 25.43 -27.47 -13.22
CA PHE A 26 25.57 -26.04 -13.52
C PHE A 26 26.28 -25.22 -12.41
N GLY A 27 26.35 -25.72 -11.17
CA GLY A 27 27.03 -25.03 -10.06
C GLY A 27 26.70 -23.54 -9.91
N GLU A 28 27.74 -22.72 -9.73
CA GLU A 28 27.64 -21.26 -9.64
C GLU A 28 27.26 -20.61 -10.98
N ASP A 29 27.75 -21.14 -12.10
CA ASP A 29 27.51 -20.54 -13.43
C ASP A 29 26.03 -20.56 -13.81
N GLY A 30 25.32 -21.64 -13.47
CA GLY A 30 23.87 -21.71 -13.62
C GLY A 30 23.16 -20.66 -12.77
N LEU A 31 23.60 -20.49 -11.52
CA LEU A 31 23.05 -19.48 -10.63
C LEU A 31 23.26 -18.06 -11.20
N ARG A 32 24.47 -17.75 -11.69
CA ARG A 32 24.77 -16.45 -12.33
C ARG A 32 23.93 -16.24 -13.58
N LEU A 33 23.78 -17.26 -14.42
CA LEU A 33 22.97 -17.20 -15.62
C LEU A 33 21.49 -16.98 -15.29
N TYR A 34 20.96 -17.67 -14.28
CA TYR A 34 19.58 -17.50 -13.83
C TYR A 34 19.35 -16.14 -13.17
N LEU A 35 20.29 -15.61 -12.39
CA LEU A 35 20.12 -14.30 -11.74
C LEU A 35 20.17 -13.15 -12.74
N GLY A 36 20.91 -13.33 -13.84
CA GLY A 36 21.05 -12.33 -14.90
C GLY A 36 21.85 -11.10 -14.42
N PRO A 37 21.36 -9.86 -14.64
CA PRO A 37 22.10 -8.66 -14.29
C PRO A 37 22.43 -8.54 -12.79
N ASN A 38 23.68 -8.15 -12.51
CA ASN A 38 24.22 -7.95 -11.16
C ASN A 38 24.03 -9.18 -10.24
N PRO A 39 24.63 -10.34 -10.57
CA PRO A 39 24.49 -11.56 -9.76
C PRO A 39 25.36 -11.53 -8.50
N GLY A 40 26.42 -10.72 -8.48
CA GLY A 40 27.46 -10.73 -7.43
C GLY A 40 26.93 -10.74 -5.99
N PRO A 41 26.02 -9.81 -5.60
CA PRO A 41 25.48 -9.79 -4.24
C PRO A 41 24.69 -11.04 -3.82
N TYR A 42 24.13 -11.77 -4.79
CA TYR A 42 23.36 -12.99 -4.55
C TYR A 42 24.27 -14.22 -4.51
N VAL A 43 25.30 -14.26 -5.38
CA VAL A 43 26.32 -15.31 -5.35
C VAL A 43 27.11 -15.26 -4.04
N ALA A 44 27.57 -14.08 -3.63
CA ALA A 44 28.26 -13.90 -2.34
C ALA A 44 27.38 -14.27 -1.14
N PHE A 45 26.06 -14.06 -1.25
CA PHE A 45 25.11 -14.52 -0.25
C PHE A 45 25.00 -16.06 -0.26
N TRP A 46 24.88 -16.66 -1.44
CA TRP A 46 24.77 -18.10 -1.62
C TRP A 46 25.99 -18.86 -1.09
N GLU A 47 27.21 -18.39 -1.39
CA GLU A 47 28.46 -18.92 -0.85
C GLU A 47 28.47 -18.88 0.68
N ARG A 48 28.09 -17.74 1.26
CA ARG A 48 28.01 -17.56 2.71
C ARG A 48 26.97 -18.48 3.34
N ALA A 49 25.81 -18.64 2.70
CA ALA A 49 24.76 -19.55 3.16
C ALA A 49 25.27 -21.00 3.18
N ARG A 50 25.92 -21.46 2.09
CA ARG A 50 26.55 -22.78 2.03
C ARG A 50 27.65 -22.97 3.08
N ALA A 51 28.53 -21.99 3.25
CA ALA A 51 29.60 -22.05 4.25
C ALA A 51 29.06 -22.12 5.69
N SER A 52 27.92 -21.46 5.96
CA SER A 52 27.31 -21.48 7.30
C SER A 52 26.61 -22.78 7.66
N GLY A 53 26.27 -23.62 6.66
CA GLY A 53 25.42 -24.79 6.85
C GLY A 53 23.96 -24.48 7.21
N HIS A 54 23.60 -23.20 7.37
CA HIS A 54 22.23 -22.79 7.68
C HIS A 54 21.46 -22.41 6.41
N PRO A 55 20.21 -22.86 6.26
CA PRO A 55 19.38 -22.54 5.09
C PRO A 55 18.98 -21.05 5.07
N PHE A 56 19.03 -20.37 6.22
CA PHE A 56 18.66 -18.97 6.34
C PHE A 56 19.78 -18.16 6.98
N VAL A 57 20.46 -17.37 6.16
CA VAL A 57 21.39 -16.33 6.62
C VAL A 57 20.70 -14.98 6.49
N TRP A 58 20.77 -14.17 7.53
CA TRP A 58 20.21 -12.82 7.48
C TRP A 58 20.90 -12.00 6.39
N SER A 59 20.12 -11.34 5.54
CA SER A 59 20.64 -10.54 4.44
C SER A 59 19.92 -9.21 4.39
N TRP A 60 20.62 -8.10 4.29
CA TRP A 60 19.96 -6.81 4.12
C TRP A 60 19.91 -6.41 2.65
N ASN A 61 18.74 -5.96 2.19
CA ASN A 61 18.50 -5.43 0.86
C ASN A 61 17.71 -4.12 0.93
N TRP A 62 18.42 -3.01 0.76
CA TRP A 62 17.84 -1.67 0.72
C TRP A 62 16.75 -1.50 -0.34
N TRP A 63 16.90 -2.12 -1.51
CA TRP A 63 15.90 -2.04 -2.57
C TRP A 63 14.60 -2.75 -2.19
N GLY A 64 14.70 -3.85 -1.45
CA GLY A 64 13.54 -4.58 -0.93
C GLY A 64 12.80 -3.79 0.15
N LEU A 65 13.51 -2.96 0.93
CA LEU A 65 12.89 -2.10 1.94
C LEU A 65 12.19 -0.89 1.31
N LEU A 66 12.92 -0.14 0.48
CA LEU A 66 12.44 1.14 -0.05
C LEU A 66 11.45 0.95 -1.20
N PHE A 67 11.65 -0.09 -2.01
CA PHE A 67 10.87 -0.35 -3.22
C PHE A 67 10.44 -1.83 -3.29
N PRO A 68 9.70 -2.36 -2.30
CA PRO A 68 9.38 -3.78 -2.21
C PRO A 68 8.67 -4.30 -3.46
N LEU A 69 7.64 -3.59 -3.95
CA LEU A 69 6.85 -4.04 -5.10
C LEU A 69 7.63 -3.96 -6.43
N PRO A 70 8.26 -2.82 -6.81
CA PRO A 70 9.12 -2.78 -8.00
C PRO A 70 10.19 -3.86 -7.96
N TRP A 71 10.83 -4.06 -6.81
CA TRP A 71 11.93 -5.02 -6.67
C TRP A 71 11.47 -6.47 -6.81
N LEU A 72 10.38 -6.86 -6.13
CA LEU A 72 9.81 -8.22 -6.22
C LEU A 72 9.35 -8.55 -7.64
N PHE A 73 8.60 -7.64 -8.28
CA PHE A 73 8.10 -7.85 -9.64
C PHE A 73 9.24 -7.83 -10.67
N TYR A 74 10.25 -6.97 -10.50
CA TYR A 74 11.47 -6.97 -11.31
C TYR A 74 12.20 -8.32 -11.24
N ARG A 75 12.24 -8.96 -10.06
CA ARG A 75 12.83 -10.30 -9.86
C ARG A 75 11.87 -11.46 -10.12
N LYS A 76 10.70 -11.20 -10.74
CA LYS A 76 9.68 -12.21 -11.08
C LYS A 76 9.12 -12.97 -9.85
N LEU A 77 9.14 -12.35 -8.68
CA LEU A 77 8.56 -12.88 -7.44
C LEU A 77 7.09 -12.47 -7.30
N TRP A 78 6.28 -12.79 -8.31
CA TRP A 78 4.89 -12.32 -8.45
C TRP A 78 4.00 -12.71 -7.27
N ALA A 79 4.08 -13.95 -6.79
CA ALA A 79 3.26 -14.43 -5.68
C ALA A 79 3.56 -13.68 -4.37
N ILE A 80 4.84 -13.46 -4.07
CA ILE A 80 5.26 -12.69 -2.89
C ILE A 80 4.84 -11.23 -3.06
N GLY A 81 5.04 -10.67 -4.26
CA GLY A 81 4.59 -9.31 -4.59
C GLY A 81 3.08 -9.13 -4.38
N ALA A 82 2.27 -10.08 -4.83
CA ALA A 82 0.82 -10.07 -4.60
C ALA A 82 0.49 -10.16 -3.10
N ALA A 83 1.17 -11.04 -2.35
CA ALA A 83 1.00 -11.13 -0.90
C ALA A 83 1.34 -9.81 -0.19
N VAL A 84 2.39 -9.10 -0.59
CA VAL A 84 2.75 -7.79 -0.01
C VAL A 84 1.68 -6.73 -0.25
N VAL A 85 0.93 -6.81 -1.35
CA VAL A 85 -0.20 -5.90 -1.63
C VAL A 85 -1.47 -6.31 -0.87
N LEU A 86 -1.82 -7.58 -0.93
CA LEU A 86 -3.12 -8.07 -0.46
C LEU A 86 -3.17 -8.30 1.06
N LEU A 87 -2.05 -8.74 1.65
CA LEU A 87 -2.03 -9.13 3.05
C LEU A 87 -2.25 -7.96 4.02
N PRO A 88 -1.69 -6.75 3.82
CA PRO A 88 -2.02 -5.59 4.65
C PRO A 88 -3.51 -5.25 4.65
N VAL A 89 -4.16 -5.29 3.49
CA VAL A 89 -5.60 -5.02 3.34
C VAL A 89 -6.42 -6.08 4.09
N LEU A 90 -6.04 -7.34 3.95
CA LEU A 90 -6.70 -8.45 4.65
C LEU A 90 -6.51 -8.35 6.17
N LEU A 91 -5.30 -8.03 6.63
CA LEU A 91 -5.00 -7.88 8.06
C LEU A 91 -5.68 -6.64 8.67
N ASP A 92 -5.82 -5.58 7.90
CA ASP A 92 -6.60 -4.42 8.33
C ASP A 92 -8.07 -4.78 8.54
N ALA A 93 -8.67 -5.44 7.55
CA ALA A 93 -10.08 -5.85 7.60
C ALA A 93 -10.40 -6.83 8.73
N LEU A 94 -9.45 -7.72 9.09
CA LEU A 94 -9.68 -8.74 10.12
C LEU A 94 -9.36 -8.28 11.54
N ILE A 95 -8.27 -7.52 11.72
CA ILE A 95 -7.72 -7.21 13.06
C ILE A 95 -7.26 -5.75 13.22
N GLY A 96 -7.54 -4.86 12.26
CA GLY A 96 -7.17 -3.43 12.32
C GLY A 96 -5.66 -3.19 12.29
N PHE A 97 -4.89 -4.11 11.70
CA PHE A 97 -3.42 -4.06 11.69
C PHE A 97 -2.85 -3.31 10.46
N GLY A 98 -3.63 -2.40 9.86
CA GLY A 98 -3.41 -1.80 8.53
C GLY A 98 -2.02 -1.31 8.18
N ALA A 99 -1.75 -0.01 8.32
CA ALA A 99 -0.51 0.61 7.79
C ALA A 99 0.79 -0.02 8.36
N LYS A 100 0.72 -0.55 9.58
CA LYS A 100 1.86 -1.23 10.24
C LYS A 100 2.23 -2.54 9.54
N ALA A 101 1.25 -3.29 9.03
CA ALA A 101 1.49 -4.53 8.29
C ALA A 101 2.35 -4.28 7.04
N GLY A 102 2.09 -3.19 6.31
CA GLY A 102 2.85 -2.82 5.11
C GLY A 102 4.34 -2.62 5.41
N PHE A 103 4.66 -1.89 6.48
CA PHE A 103 6.05 -1.65 6.89
C PHE A 103 6.74 -2.94 7.36
N VAL A 104 6.04 -3.78 8.14
CA VAL A 104 6.57 -5.07 8.59
C VAL A 104 6.88 -5.98 7.40
N LEU A 105 5.97 -6.08 6.43
CA LEU A 105 6.19 -6.88 5.22
C LEU A 105 7.36 -6.33 4.38
N ALA A 106 7.48 -5.02 4.23
CA ALA A 106 8.63 -4.41 3.56
C ALA A 106 9.95 -4.74 4.27
N ALA A 107 9.97 -4.70 5.61
CA ALA A 107 11.14 -5.09 6.40
C ALA A 107 11.48 -6.58 6.24
N LEU A 108 10.47 -7.46 6.20
CA LEU A 108 10.67 -8.89 5.93
C LEU A 108 11.22 -9.13 4.52
N VAL A 109 10.76 -8.39 3.51
CA VAL A 109 11.33 -8.44 2.14
C VAL A 109 12.76 -7.92 2.12
N ALA A 110 13.08 -6.88 2.89
CA ALA A 110 14.43 -6.35 3.02
C ALA A 110 15.39 -7.36 3.65
N ALA A 111 14.95 -8.10 4.66
CA ALA A 111 15.73 -9.11 5.38
C ALA A 111 15.83 -10.47 4.66
N GLY A 112 14.73 -10.89 4.02
CA GLY A 112 14.56 -12.22 3.44
C GLY A 112 14.63 -12.28 1.92
N GLY A 113 14.69 -11.13 1.24
CA GLY A 113 14.57 -11.06 -0.22
C GLY A 113 15.67 -11.82 -0.97
N LYS A 114 16.94 -11.70 -0.55
CA LYS A 114 18.05 -12.42 -1.22
C LYS A 114 17.93 -13.94 -1.05
N PRO A 115 17.68 -14.49 0.17
CA PRO A 115 17.39 -15.91 0.34
C PRO A 115 16.33 -16.43 -0.63
N LEU A 116 15.19 -15.75 -0.74
CA LEU A 116 14.08 -16.18 -1.59
C LEU A 116 14.44 -16.23 -3.08
N VAL A 117 15.23 -15.27 -3.56
CA VAL A 117 15.71 -15.26 -4.95
C VAL A 117 16.70 -16.40 -5.19
N VAL A 118 17.65 -16.62 -4.29
CA VAL A 118 18.69 -17.65 -4.41
C VAL A 118 18.08 -19.05 -4.33
N GLU A 119 17.22 -19.31 -3.36
CA GLU A 119 16.56 -20.61 -3.19
C GLU A 119 15.70 -20.96 -4.42
N ARG A 120 15.00 -19.98 -5.00
CA ARG A 120 14.26 -20.17 -6.25
C ARG A 120 15.19 -20.44 -7.43
N ALA A 121 16.32 -19.75 -7.51
CA ALA A 121 17.32 -19.93 -8.56
C ALA A 121 17.96 -21.32 -8.49
N GLU A 122 18.34 -21.77 -7.30
CA GLU A 122 18.89 -23.11 -7.07
C GLU A 122 17.88 -24.19 -7.44
N ARG A 123 16.64 -24.11 -6.91
CA ARG A 123 15.58 -25.06 -7.25
C ARG A 123 15.39 -25.15 -8.75
N LYS A 124 15.29 -24.01 -9.45
CA LYS A 124 15.06 -24.02 -10.89
C LYS A 124 16.25 -24.55 -11.68
N THR A 125 17.47 -24.24 -11.24
CA THR A 125 18.70 -24.74 -11.87
C THR A 125 18.79 -26.26 -11.72
N ARG A 126 18.55 -26.81 -10.52
CA ARG A 126 18.49 -28.26 -10.27
C ARG A 126 17.41 -28.95 -11.10
N THR A 127 16.21 -28.36 -11.18
CA THR A 127 15.13 -28.93 -12.01
C THR A 127 15.52 -29.00 -13.48
N ILE A 128 16.21 -27.99 -14.02
CA ILE A 128 16.65 -27.99 -15.43
C ILE A 128 17.80 -28.97 -15.64
N ASP A 129 18.71 -29.06 -14.67
CA ASP A 129 19.84 -30.00 -14.68
C ASP A 129 19.39 -31.46 -14.68
N ALA A 130 18.41 -31.79 -13.84
CA ALA A 130 17.83 -33.12 -13.74
C ALA A 130 17.15 -33.59 -15.04
N LEU A 131 16.84 -32.69 -15.98
CA LEU A 131 16.34 -33.08 -17.31
C LEU A 131 17.44 -33.68 -18.19
N GLY A 132 18.72 -33.68 -17.76
CA GLY A 132 19.85 -34.25 -18.51
C GLY A 132 20.16 -33.52 -19.82
N LEU A 133 19.54 -32.35 -20.02
CA LEU A 133 19.70 -31.54 -21.21
C LEU A 133 21.00 -30.72 -21.06
N LEU A 134 22.18 -31.32 -21.20
CA LEU A 134 23.48 -30.61 -21.23
C LEU A 134 23.71 -29.84 -22.56
N SER A 135 22.64 -29.35 -23.18
CA SER A 135 22.64 -28.69 -24.48
C SER A 135 22.46 -27.17 -24.35
N GLN A 136 22.75 -26.44 -25.43
CA GLN A 136 22.42 -25.01 -25.57
C GLN A 136 20.96 -24.69 -25.20
N GLU A 137 20.05 -25.65 -25.38
CA GLU A 137 18.64 -25.51 -25.04
C GLU A 137 18.40 -25.30 -23.54
N SER A 138 19.18 -25.94 -22.65
CA SER A 138 19.07 -25.71 -21.20
C SER A 138 19.58 -24.36 -20.77
N ILE A 139 20.66 -23.88 -21.40
CA ILE A 139 21.19 -22.53 -21.18
C ILE A 139 20.11 -21.51 -21.55
N ASP A 140 19.44 -21.69 -22.68
CA ASP A 140 18.35 -20.81 -23.12
C ASP A 140 17.10 -20.92 -22.26
N ARG A 141 16.75 -22.12 -21.78
CA ARG A 141 15.65 -22.31 -20.81
C ARG A 141 15.96 -21.62 -19.49
N LEU A 142 17.19 -21.74 -18.98
CA LEU A 142 17.62 -21.12 -17.73
C LEU A 142 17.62 -19.58 -17.85
N ARG A 143 18.12 -19.05 -18.97
CA ARG A 143 18.11 -17.62 -19.26
C ARG A 143 16.69 -17.04 -19.37
N ARG A 144 15.75 -17.78 -19.99
CA ARG A 144 14.34 -17.36 -20.10
C ARG A 144 13.60 -17.45 -18.77
N ALA A 145 13.83 -18.50 -18.00
CA ALA A 145 13.22 -18.69 -16.68
C ALA A 145 13.71 -17.65 -15.68
N GLY A 146 15.01 -17.37 -15.70
CA GLY A 146 15.68 -16.40 -14.84
C GLY A 146 15.61 -14.96 -15.33
N GLY A 147 16.58 -14.17 -14.93
CA GLY A 147 16.76 -12.78 -15.25
C GLY A 147 15.79 -11.87 -14.50
N VAL A 148 15.47 -10.78 -15.18
CA VAL A 148 14.69 -9.67 -14.62
C VAL A 148 13.58 -9.28 -15.58
N SER A 149 12.47 -8.75 -15.06
CA SER A 149 11.32 -8.30 -15.84
C SER A 149 11.18 -6.78 -15.75
N ARG A 150 11.57 -6.06 -16.81
CA ARG A 150 11.34 -4.60 -16.90
C ARG A 150 9.85 -4.25 -16.87
N PRO A 151 8.96 -4.95 -17.62
CA PRO A 151 7.51 -4.72 -17.48
C PRO A 151 7.03 -4.99 -16.04
N GLY A 152 7.59 -6.01 -15.38
CA GLY A 152 7.32 -6.28 -13.97
C GLY A 152 7.68 -5.10 -13.06
N ALA A 153 8.85 -4.50 -13.24
CA ALA A 153 9.25 -3.33 -12.47
C ALA A 153 8.29 -2.16 -12.66
N VAL A 154 7.83 -1.91 -13.89
CA VAL A 154 6.85 -0.85 -14.18
C VAL A 154 5.52 -1.13 -13.50
N ILE A 155 4.99 -2.36 -13.59
CA ILE A 155 3.76 -2.76 -12.90
C ILE A 155 3.91 -2.59 -11.38
N GLY A 156 5.03 -3.06 -10.80
CA GLY A 156 5.32 -2.91 -9.38
C GLY A 156 5.42 -1.45 -8.94
N ALA A 157 5.98 -0.58 -9.79
CA ALA A 157 6.07 0.87 -9.53
C ALA A 157 4.70 1.54 -9.57
N LEU A 158 3.85 1.20 -10.54
CA LEU A 158 2.48 1.69 -10.62
C LEU A 158 1.66 1.24 -9.40
N LEU A 159 1.74 -0.03 -9.01
CA LEU A 159 1.07 -0.53 -7.80
C LEU A 159 1.53 0.20 -6.55
N MET A 160 2.85 0.39 -6.38
CA MET A 160 3.40 1.12 -5.24
C MET A 160 2.96 2.59 -5.23
N ALA A 161 2.96 3.25 -6.39
CA ALA A 161 2.49 4.63 -6.52
C ALA A 161 1.01 4.75 -6.16
N SER A 162 0.16 3.82 -6.58
CA SER A 162 -1.25 3.77 -6.20
C SER A 162 -1.43 3.59 -4.69
N VAL A 163 -0.70 2.66 -4.07
CA VAL A 163 -0.76 2.45 -2.60
C VAL A 163 -0.30 3.70 -1.85
N LEU A 164 0.78 4.34 -2.30
CA LEU A 164 1.25 5.60 -1.69
C LEU A 164 0.24 6.73 -1.90
N ALA A 165 -0.40 6.82 -3.06
CA ALA A 165 -1.41 7.84 -3.34
C ALA A 165 -2.62 7.68 -2.41
N LEU A 166 -3.08 6.44 -2.17
CA LEU A 166 -4.13 6.15 -1.21
C LEU A 166 -3.69 6.50 0.22
N ALA A 167 -2.50 6.06 0.63
CA ALA A 167 -1.98 6.37 1.95
C ALA A 167 -1.82 7.89 2.19
N VAL A 168 -1.39 8.64 1.17
CA VAL A 168 -1.31 10.09 1.22
C VAL A 168 -2.71 10.69 1.27
N HIS A 169 -3.66 10.21 0.46
CA HIS A 169 -5.04 10.67 0.48
C HIS A 169 -5.65 10.55 1.88
N ASP A 170 -5.44 9.41 2.55
CA ASP A 170 -5.92 9.15 3.90
C ASP A 170 -5.17 9.98 4.96
N ALA A 171 -3.88 10.25 4.75
CA ALA A 171 -3.06 11.05 5.65
C ALA A 171 -3.27 12.57 5.50
N LEU A 172 -3.88 13.02 4.40
CA LEU A 172 -4.20 14.44 4.23
C LEU A 172 -5.25 14.83 5.27
N PRO A 173 -4.97 15.81 6.15
CA PRO A 173 -5.91 16.18 7.18
C PRO A 173 -7.19 16.70 6.52
N VAL A 174 -8.33 16.07 6.81
CA VAL A 174 -9.64 16.66 6.54
C VAL A 174 -9.65 18.02 7.25
N ARG A 175 -9.67 19.10 6.45
CA ARG A 175 -9.66 20.46 6.97
C ARG A 175 -11.09 20.85 7.31
N LEU A 176 -11.29 21.50 8.47
CA LEU A 176 -12.59 22.08 8.80
C LEU A 176 -13.02 23.00 7.65
N PRO A 177 -14.31 23.02 7.28
CA PRO A 177 -14.80 23.96 6.28
C PRO A 177 -14.44 25.39 6.69
N GLY A 178 -14.23 26.25 5.69
CA GLY A 178 -13.99 27.67 5.95
C GLY A 178 -15.19 28.31 6.65
N CYS A 179 -14.96 29.36 7.46
CA CYS A 179 -16.05 30.11 8.10
C CYS A 179 -17.12 30.56 7.09
N ALA A 180 -16.70 30.91 5.87
CA ALA A 180 -17.56 31.37 4.78
C ALA A 180 -18.09 30.24 3.87
N ALA A 181 -17.85 28.97 4.20
CA ALA A 181 -18.37 27.86 3.41
C ALA A 181 -19.92 27.89 3.40
N PRO A 182 -20.58 27.68 2.25
CA PRO A 182 -22.05 27.73 2.16
C PRO A 182 -22.75 26.84 3.19
N MET A 183 -22.25 25.62 3.41
CA MET A 183 -22.80 24.69 4.41
C MET A 183 -22.74 25.26 5.84
N VAL A 184 -21.65 25.95 6.21
CA VAL A 184 -21.50 26.53 7.55
C VAL A 184 -22.45 27.71 7.69
N ARG A 185 -22.57 28.52 6.64
CA ARG A 185 -23.48 29.67 6.59
C ARG A 185 -24.93 29.24 6.81
N GLU A 186 -25.38 28.18 6.15
CA GLU A 186 -26.73 27.64 6.29
C GLU A 186 -26.98 27.14 7.71
N VAL A 187 -26.07 26.31 8.26
CA VAL A 187 -26.19 25.80 9.64
C VAL A 187 -26.22 26.93 10.67
N VAL A 188 -25.36 27.95 10.54
CA VAL A 188 -25.35 29.11 11.45
C VAL A 188 -26.64 29.90 11.37
N ILE A 189 -27.20 30.10 10.16
CA ILE A 189 -28.48 30.80 9.98
C ILE A 189 -29.62 30.02 10.60
N ASP A 190 -29.65 28.70 10.43
CA ASP A 190 -30.71 27.85 10.98
C ASP A 190 -30.65 27.85 12.52
N ILE A 191 -29.46 27.66 13.11
CA ILE A 191 -29.26 27.77 14.58
C ILE A 191 -29.67 29.17 15.08
N ALA A 192 -29.30 30.23 14.35
CA ALA A 192 -29.64 31.59 14.74
C ALA A 192 -31.15 31.86 14.66
N ARG A 193 -31.86 31.30 13.67
CA ARG A 193 -33.33 31.39 13.56
C ARG A 193 -34.02 30.66 14.71
N ASP A 194 -33.56 29.45 15.03
CA ASP A 194 -34.10 28.65 16.12
C ASP A 194 -33.93 29.37 17.48
N ASN A 195 -32.77 30.01 17.69
CA ASN A 195 -32.52 30.80 18.89
C ASN A 195 -33.28 32.14 18.91
N ALA A 196 -33.42 32.84 17.77
CA ALA A 196 -34.15 34.10 17.67
C ALA A 196 -35.65 33.93 17.98
N ALA A 197 -36.23 32.79 17.60
CA ALA A 197 -37.60 32.44 17.95
C ALA A 197 -37.83 32.42 19.48
N MET A 198 -36.81 32.09 20.28
CA MET A 198 -36.90 32.06 21.74
C MET A 198 -36.76 33.45 22.38
N THR A 199 -36.07 34.40 21.74
CA THR A 199 -35.79 35.73 22.29
C THR A 199 -36.79 36.80 21.87
N GLY A 200 -37.80 36.46 21.06
CA GLY A 200 -38.83 37.40 20.59
C GLY A 200 -38.35 38.32 19.46
N LEU A 201 -37.11 38.13 18.99
CA LEU A 201 -36.64 38.66 17.71
C LEU A 201 -37.42 37.92 16.62
N GLY A 202 -38.53 38.51 16.17
CA GLY A 202 -39.46 37.90 15.23
C GLY A 202 -38.76 37.32 13.99
N ALA A 203 -39.44 36.41 13.29
CA ALA A 203 -38.97 35.60 12.15
C ALA A 203 -38.55 36.40 10.89
N GLN A 204 -37.78 37.46 11.08
CA GLN A 204 -37.24 38.29 10.03
C GLN A 204 -36.09 37.58 9.33
N VAL A 205 -35.87 37.93 8.07
CA VAL A 205 -34.85 37.30 7.23
C VAL A 205 -33.46 37.65 7.76
N LEU A 206 -32.89 36.77 8.57
CA LEU A 206 -31.50 36.85 9.01
C LEU A 206 -30.57 36.62 7.81
N ARG A 207 -29.64 37.55 7.58
CA ARG A 207 -28.54 37.40 6.62
C ARG A 207 -27.21 37.51 7.36
N LEU A 208 -26.34 36.53 7.15
CA LEU A 208 -24.93 36.63 7.53
C LEU A 208 -24.21 37.58 6.58
N GLU A 209 -23.62 38.62 7.15
CA GLU A 209 -22.70 39.56 6.51
C GLU A 209 -21.34 39.57 7.22
N LYS A 210 -20.30 39.97 6.48
CA LYS A 210 -18.92 40.14 6.97
C LYS A 210 -18.36 38.96 7.79
N ILE A 211 -18.47 37.75 7.24
CA ILE A 211 -17.85 36.56 7.86
C ILE A 211 -16.32 36.69 7.81
N ARG A 212 -15.68 36.66 8.98
CA ARG A 212 -14.22 36.69 9.12
C ARG A 212 -13.77 35.57 10.03
N GLN A 213 -12.64 34.95 9.68
CA GLN A 213 -11.99 34.01 10.56
C GLN A 213 -11.19 34.80 11.60
N ALA A 214 -11.47 34.58 12.89
CA ALA A 214 -10.82 35.30 13.97
C ALA A 214 -9.58 34.55 14.48
N ALA A 215 -9.69 33.23 14.66
CA ALA A 215 -8.57 32.41 15.09
C ALA A 215 -8.72 30.95 14.64
N VAL A 216 -7.61 30.22 14.59
CA VAL A 216 -7.61 28.75 14.56
C VAL A 216 -7.38 28.30 15.99
N ALA A 217 -8.38 27.70 16.61
CA ALA A 217 -8.23 27.17 17.97
C ALA A 217 -7.40 25.87 17.87
N GLY A 218 -6.22 25.88 18.51
CA GLY A 218 -5.29 24.75 18.80
C GLY A 218 -5.21 23.57 17.82
N GLU A 219 -4.02 23.23 17.31
CA GLU A 219 -3.72 22.04 16.47
C GLU A 219 -4.72 21.69 15.33
N GLY A 220 -5.58 22.63 14.92
CA GLY A 220 -6.63 22.40 13.93
C GLY A 220 -7.85 21.61 14.42
N HIS A 221 -8.11 21.59 15.73
CA HIS A 221 -9.32 20.99 16.32
C HIS A 221 -10.53 21.92 16.26
N GLY A 222 -10.31 23.23 16.20
CA GLY A 222 -11.39 24.20 16.09
C GLY A 222 -11.05 25.41 15.21
N ARG A 223 -12.09 26.10 14.74
CA ARG A 223 -11.96 27.39 14.06
C ARG A 223 -12.96 28.36 14.67
N LEU A 224 -12.44 29.46 15.22
CA LEU A 224 -13.25 30.55 15.73
C LEU A 224 -13.57 31.51 14.57
N CYS A 225 -14.85 31.74 14.36
CA CYS A 225 -15.40 32.57 13.29
C CYS A 225 -16.23 33.71 13.87
N HIS A 226 -16.07 34.90 13.31
CA HIS A 226 -16.89 36.06 13.66
C HIS A 226 -17.77 36.40 12.46
N ALA A 227 -19.03 36.72 12.70
CA ALA A 227 -19.93 37.20 11.67
C ALA A 227 -20.89 38.26 12.23
N GLU A 228 -21.51 39.03 11.35
CA GLU A 228 -22.61 39.94 11.70
C GLU A 228 -23.91 39.35 11.13
N LEU A 229 -24.90 39.13 11.99
CA LEU A 229 -26.26 38.81 11.56
C LEU A 229 -27.02 40.11 11.36
N ARG A 230 -27.66 40.28 10.20
CA ARG A 230 -28.58 41.39 9.94
C ARG A 230 -30.01 40.90 9.77
N GLY A 231 -30.93 41.53 10.48
CA GLY A 231 -32.38 41.33 10.38
C GLY A 231 -33.11 42.54 10.97
N GLY A 232 -34.19 43.00 10.34
CA GLY A 232 -35.00 44.11 10.87
C GLY A 232 -34.33 45.47 10.98
N GLY A 233 -33.26 45.70 10.23
CA GLY A 233 -32.47 46.94 10.30
C GLY A 233 -31.43 46.96 11.41
N GLU A 234 -31.39 45.93 12.25
CA GLU A 234 -30.40 45.77 13.31
C GLU A 234 -29.28 44.81 12.86
N SER A 235 -28.07 45.02 13.40
CA SER A 235 -26.92 44.14 13.21
C SER A 235 -26.48 43.59 14.55
N LEU A 236 -26.44 42.27 14.67
CA LEU A 236 -26.02 41.56 15.87
C LEU A 236 -24.69 40.84 15.60
N PRO A 237 -23.59 41.18 16.30
CA PRO A 237 -22.34 40.44 16.20
C PRO A 237 -22.52 39.04 16.80
N VAL A 238 -22.07 38.02 16.08
CA VAL A 238 -22.05 36.63 16.54
C VAL A 238 -20.68 36.03 16.39
N GLU A 239 -20.29 35.24 17.39
CA GLU A 239 -19.07 34.45 17.37
C GLU A 239 -19.49 32.97 17.34
N TYR A 240 -18.86 32.15 16.52
CA TYR A 240 -19.12 30.72 16.50
C TYR A 240 -17.85 29.90 16.35
N ASP A 241 -17.80 28.79 17.08
CA ASP A 241 -16.73 27.81 17.00
C ASP A 241 -17.14 26.65 16.09
N LEU A 242 -16.32 26.37 15.09
CA LEU A 242 -16.40 25.14 14.30
C LEU A 242 -15.52 24.09 14.95
N LEU A 243 -16.12 23.02 15.46
CA LEU A 243 -15.42 21.95 16.17
C LEU A 243 -15.64 20.62 15.44
N TRP A 244 -14.60 19.80 15.32
CA TRP A 244 -14.77 18.44 14.82
C TRP A 244 -15.64 17.62 15.78
N ARG A 245 -16.67 16.95 15.26
CA ARG A 245 -17.42 15.93 15.99
C ARG A 245 -16.80 14.57 15.78
N ALA A 246 -16.64 14.18 14.51
CA ALA A 246 -15.91 13.00 14.08
C ALA A 246 -15.15 13.35 12.79
N ARG A 247 -13.80 13.34 12.86
CA ARG A 247 -12.92 13.83 11.78
C ARG A 247 -12.91 12.89 10.57
N ASP A 248 -13.02 11.59 10.83
CA ASP A 248 -13.13 10.51 9.87
C ASP A 248 -14.45 10.53 9.10
N GLU A 249 -15.55 10.92 9.76
CA GLU A 249 -16.86 11.09 9.11
C GLU A 249 -17.01 12.43 8.39
N GLY A 250 -16.05 13.35 8.58
CA GLY A 250 -16.18 14.73 8.09
C GLY A 250 -17.30 15.51 8.79
N SER A 251 -17.76 15.07 9.97
CA SER A 251 -18.83 15.72 10.72
C SER A 251 -18.30 16.77 11.71
N PHE A 252 -18.90 17.95 11.71
CA PHE A 252 -18.52 19.06 12.59
C PHE A 252 -19.74 19.62 13.32
N VAL A 253 -19.49 20.32 14.42
CA VAL A 253 -20.48 21.02 15.23
C VAL A 253 -20.18 22.51 15.16
N VAL A 254 -21.25 23.31 15.15
CA VAL A 254 -21.20 24.76 15.25
C VAL A 254 -21.68 25.13 16.65
N ASP A 255 -20.80 25.68 17.50
CA ASP A 255 -21.18 26.25 18.80
C ASP A 255 -21.32 27.77 18.64
N LEU A 256 -22.56 28.27 18.62
CA LEU A 256 -22.88 29.68 18.40
C LEU A 256 -22.96 30.41 19.75
N ARG A 257 -22.23 31.52 19.88
CA ARG A 257 -22.24 32.40 21.06
C ARG A 257 -22.60 33.83 20.64
N PHE A 258 -23.60 34.37 21.33
CA PHE A 258 -23.94 35.78 21.20
C PHE A 258 -23.05 36.59 22.12
N ARG A 259 -22.47 37.67 21.59
CA ARG A 259 -21.68 38.59 22.39
C ARG A 259 -22.64 39.54 23.09
N GLU A 260 -22.65 39.51 24.42
CA GLU A 260 -23.28 40.56 25.22
C GLU A 260 -22.35 41.77 25.18
N ASP A 261 -22.81 42.86 24.55
CA ASP A 261 -22.12 44.15 24.54
C ASP A 261 -22.30 44.89 25.88
#